data_AF-J2YU55-F1
#
_entry.id   AF-J2YU55-F1
#
_cell.length_a   1.000
_cell.length_b   1.000
_cell.length_c   1.000
_cell.angle_alpha   90.00
_cell.angle_beta   90.00
_cell.angle_gamma   90.00
#
_symmetry.space_group_name_H-M   'P 1'
#
loop_
_entity.id
_entity.type
_entity.pdbx_description
1 polymer ?
#
loop_
_entity_poly.entity_id
_entity_poly.type
_entity_poly.pdbx_seq_one_letter_code
_entity_poly.pdbx_strand_id
1 'polypeptide(L)'
;MYKPSIYDRISQKREAAEALAQQQAEQERAAAEALSKMPEPVPVLPLDIEQNALRVAGLNMLMPTGFNFRDIQTTLEFAGCEVTFSARRRIAPDGLDLPKAVDLYVKNLRDVHAEMTLVRQAQCLLAGHPAMALDYLFPDGRARRHGRTVCAMITSDEGQSRQWLEVSTQIDPSQAGLADWLIKFDAMLAGMTAH
;
A
#
# COMPACT_ATOMS: atom_id res chain seq x y z
N MET A 1 63.03 5.45 31.06
CA MET A 1 62.14 4.40 30.52
C MET A 1 61.35 3.82 31.68
N TYR A 2 60.06 4.15 31.81
CA TYR A 2 59.21 3.66 32.89
C TYR A 2 58.64 2.29 32.50
N LYS A 3 58.88 1.25 33.32
CA LYS A 3 58.27 -0.08 33.14
C LYS A 3 56.98 -0.11 33.96
N PRO A 4 55.79 -0.22 33.33
CA PRO A 4 54.53 -0.23 34.06
C PRO A 4 54.44 -1.45 34.97
N SER A 5 54.05 -1.20 36.22
CA SER A 5 53.89 -2.18 37.28
C SER A 5 52.77 -3.18 36.94
N ILE A 6 52.78 -4.35 37.58
CA ILE A 6 51.74 -5.36 37.41
C ILE A 6 50.34 -4.78 37.73
N TYR A 7 50.27 -3.88 38.72
CA TYR A 7 49.03 -3.20 39.09
C TYR A 7 48.52 -2.23 38.02
N ASP A 8 49.41 -1.53 37.32
CA ASP A 8 49.04 -0.62 36.23
C ASP A 8 48.37 -1.38 35.08
N ARG A 9 48.86 -2.57 34.76
CA ARG A 9 48.28 -3.44 33.71
C ARG A 9 46.92 -4.00 34.10
N ILE A 10 46.70 -4.26 35.39
CA ILE A 10 45.40 -4.72 35.90
C ILE A 10 44.38 -3.58 35.88
N SER A 11 44.79 -2.36 36.24
CA SER A 11 43.94 -1.16 36.15
C SER A 11 43.51 -0.90 34.71
N GLN A 12 44.46 -0.88 33.76
CA GLN A 12 44.16 -0.69 32.34
C GLN A 12 43.20 -1.74 31.78
N LYS A 13 43.32 -3.01 32.22
CA LYS A 13 42.38 -4.06 31.81
C LYS A 13 40.97 -3.86 32.38
N ARG A 14 40.85 -3.36 33.61
CA ARG A 14 39.55 -3.05 34.22
C ARG A 14 38.89 -1.86 33.55
N GLU A 15 39.65 -0.79 33.33
CA GLU A 15 39.19 0.41 32.63
C GLU A 15 38.76 0.08 31.19
N ALA A 16 39.52 -0.76 30.48
CA ALA A 16 39.14 -1.22 29.14
C ALA A 16 37.87 -2.08 29.14
N ALA A 17 37.68 -2.94 30.16
CA ALA A 17 36.49 -3.77 30.29
C ALA A 17 35.25 -2.95 30.67
N GLU A 18 35.39 -1.97 31.57
CA GLU A 18 34.32 -1.04 31.94
C GLU A 18 33.92 -0.14 30.76
N ALA A 19 34.88 0.36 29.99
CA ALA A 19 34.61 1.12 28.77
C ALA A 19 33.86 0.27 27.72
N LEU A 20 34.24 -1.00 27.56
CA LEU A 20 33.54 -1.94 26.68
C LEU A 20 32.11 -2.22 27.15
N ALA A 21 31.92 -2.41 28.47
CA ALA A 21 30.60 -2.63 29.05
C ALA A 21 29.69 -1.39 28.89
N GLN A 22 30.23 -0.18 29.06
CA GLN A 22 29.50 1.06 28.82
C GLN A 22 29.11 1.21 27.34
N GLN A 23 30.03 0.95 26.41
CA GLN A 23 29.72 0.98 24.98
C GLN A 23 28.66 -0.06 24.59
N GLN A 24 28.72 -1.27 25.14
CA GLN A 24 27.69 -2.29 24.91
C GLN A 24 26.33 -1.86 25.45
N ALA A 25 26.28 -1.32 26.68
CA ALA A 25 25.03 -0.83 27.27
C ALA A 25 24.44 0.35 26.48
N GLU A 26 25.26 1.24 25.93
CA GLU A 26 24.81 2.33 25.06
C GLU A 26 24.29 1.81 23.70
N GLN A 27 24.97 0.83 23.10
CA GLN A 27 24.50 0.19 21.87
C GLN A 27 23.20 -0.57 22.07
N GLU A 28 23.04 -1.29 23.18
CA GLU A 28 21.80 -1.99 23.53
C GLU A 28 20.65 -1.01 23.76
N ARG A 29 20.89 0.12 24.44
CA ARG A 29 19.88 1.17 24.60
C ARG A 29 19.49 1.80 23.26
N ALA A 30 20.47 2.12 22.42
CA ALA A 30 20.21 2.66 21.09
C ALA A 30 19.45 1.67 20.20
N ALA A 31 19.78 0.37 20.28
CA ALA A 31 19.08 -0.68 19.56
C ALA A 31 17.65 -0.87 20.07
N ALA A 32 17.44 -0.86 21.40
CA ALA A 32 16.12 -0.94 22.01
C ALA A 32 15.24 0.27 21.64
N GLU A 33 15.82 1.47 21.63
CA GLU A 33 15.11 2.68 21.22
C GLU A 33 14.78 2.68 19.71
N ALA A 34 15.67 2.13 18.88
CA ALA A 34 15.42 1.95 17.46
C ALA A 34 14.29 0.94 17.21
N LEU A 35 14.29 -0.20 17.91
CA LEU A 35 13.23 -1.21 17.85
C LEU A 35 11.88 -0.67 18.31
N SER A 36 11.85 0.14 19.38
CA SER A 36 10.61 0.76 19.87
C SER A 36 10.02 1.81 18.92
N LYS A 37 10.82 2.35 18.00
CA LYS A 37 10.36 3.32 16.98
C LYS A 37 10.00 2.65 15.66
N MET A 38 10.18 1.34 15.53
CA MET A 38 9.74 0.63 14.34
C MET A 38 8.20 0.62 14.30
N PRO A 39 7.58 1.00 13.17
CA PRO A 39 6.15 0.90 13.02
C PRO A 39 5.70 -0.56 13.18
N GLU A 40 4.53 -0.77 13.78
CA GLU A 40 3.94 -2.10 13.89
C GLU A 40 3.78 -2.71 12.48
N PRO A 41 4.06 -4.03 12.33
CA PRO A 41 3.89 -4.70 11.05
C PRO A 41 2.41 -4.63 10.64
N VAL A 42 2.15 -4.13 9.44
CA VAL A 42 0.80 -4.07 8.88
C VAL A 42 0.29 -5.50 8.67
N PRO A 43 -0.86 -5.88 9.25
CA PRO A 43 -1.44 -7.20 9.03
C PRO A 43 -1.70 -7.43 7.54
N VAL A 44 -1.25 -8.57 7.03
CA VAL A 44 -1.56 -9.01 5.66
C VAL A 44 -2.96 -9.62 5.68
N LEU A 45 -3.88 -9.02 4.94
CA LEU A 45 -5.25 -9.51 4.82
C LEU A 45 -5.32 -10.43 3.59
N PRO A 46 -5.44 -11.76 3.77
CA PRO A 46 -5.60 -12.69 2.67
C PRO A 46 -6.98 -12.53 2.03
N LEU A 47 -7.09 -12.91 0.75
CA LEU A 47 -8.37 -12.90 0.06
C LEU A 47 -9.14 -14.21 0.30
N ASP A 48 -10.30 -14.11 0.94
CA ASP A 48 -11.30 -15.17 0.95
C ASP A 48 -12.14 -15.08 -0.34
N ILE A 49 -11.97 -16.08 -1.21
CA ILE A 49 -12.66 -16.12 -2.52
C ILE A 49 -14.14 -16.48 -2.35
N GLU A 50 -14.48 -17.23 -1.29
CA GLU A 50 -15.85 -17.68 -1.02
C GLU A 50 -16.69 -16.55 -0.40
N GLN A 51 -16.07 -15.59 0.30
CA GLN A 51 -16.72 -14.38 0.83
C GLN A 51 -16.88 -13.27 -0.23
N ASN A 52 -17.38 -13.63 -1.40
CA ASN A 52 -17.63 -12.69 -2.49
C ASN A 52 -18.88 -11.83 -2.20
N ALA A 53 -18.70 -10.75 -1.43
CA ALA A 53 -19.78 -9.90 -0.94
C ALA A 53 -19.58 -8.41 -1.33
N LEU A 54 -20.69 -7.68 -1.37
CA LEU A 54 -20.72 -6.22 -1.51
C LEU A 54 -21.60 -5.61 -0.41
N ARG A 55 -21.08 -4.61 0.29
CA ARG A 55 -21.82 -3.87 1.33
C ARG A 55 -22.15 -2.46 0.85
N VAL A 56 -23.45 -2.13 0.77
CA VAL A 56 -23.95 -0.81 0.35
C VAL A 56 -24.92 -0.29 1.39
N ALA A 57 -24.65 0.89 1.95
CA ALA A 57 -25.52 1.53 2.95
C ALA A 57 -25.94 0.60 4.12
N GLY A 58 -25.03 -0.28 4.56
CA GLY A 58 -25.29 -1.24 5.64
C GLY A 58 -25.92 -2.56 5.20
N LEU A 59 -26.44 -2.65 3.97
CA LEU A 59 -26.98 -3.88 3.41
C LEU A 59 -25.86 -4.75 2.84
N ASN A 60 -25.86 -6.04 3.20
CA ASN A 60 -24.89 -7.00 2.70
C ASN A 60 -25.48 -7.83 1.57
N MET A 61 -24.80 -7.86 0.42
CA MET A 61 -25.16 -8.68 -0.73
C MET A 61 -24.07 -9.74 -0.93
N LEU A 62 -24.33 -10.96 -0.48
CA LEU A 62 -23.48 -12.11 -0.74
C LEU A 62 -23.82 -12.69 -2.11
N MET A 63 -22.81 -12.90 -2.95
CA MET A 63 -23.03 -13.49 -4.26
C MET A 63 -23.26 -15.00 -4.15
N PRO A 64 -24.17 -15.58 -4.95
CA PRO A 64 -24.34 -17.03 -5.01
C PRO A 64 -23.06 -17.73 -5.44
N THR A 65 -22.88 -18.99 -5.01
CA THR A 65 -21.75 -19.82 -5.42
C THR A 65 -21.58 -19.85 -6.94
N GLY A 66 -20.33 -19.69 -7.39
CA GLY A 66 -19.98 -19.61 -8.82
C GLY A 66 -19.96 -18.19 -9.41
N PHE A 67 -20.60 -17.21 -8.76
CA PHE A 67 -20.50 -15.81 -9.15
C PHE A 67 -19.31 -15.13 -8.45
N ASN A 68 -18.54 -14.36 -9.22
CA ASN A 68 -17.35 -13.67 -8.74
C ASN A 68 -17.40 -12.20 -9.09
N PHE A 69 -17.17 -11.30 -8.13
CA PHE A 69 -16.93 -9.89 -8.45
C PHE A 69 -15.64 -9.78 -9.26
N ARG A 70 -15.79 -9.22 -10.45
CA ARG A 70 -14.70 -8.93 -11.38
C ARG A 70 -14.53 -7.44 -11.55
N ASP A 71 -15.60 -6.69 -11.72
CA ASP A 71 -15.57 -5.25 -11.96
C ASP A 71 -16.72 -4.60 -11.21
N ILE A 72 -16.41 -3.53 -10.50
CA ILE A 72 -17.38 -2.62 -9.90
C ILE A 72 -16.96 -1.24 -10.36
N GLN A 73 -17.91 -0.51 -10.94
CA GLN A 73 -17.78 0.92 -11.22
C GLN A 73 -19.03 1.62 -10.69
N THR A 74 -18.82 2.66 -9.91
CA THR A 74 -19.89 3.43 -9.27
C THR A 74 -19.49 4.89 -9.14
N THR A 75 -20.46 5.72 -8.76
CA THR A 75 -20.26 7.14 -8.48
C THR A 75 -20.49 7.36 -6.99
N LEU A 76 -19.55 8.05 -6.34
CA LEU A 76 -19.67 8.51 -4.97
C LEU A 76 -19.89 10.02 -4.99
N GLU A 77 -20.55 10.53 -3.94
CA GLU A 77 -20.67 11.97 -3.72
C GLU A 77 -19.73 12.38 -2.57
N PHE A 78 -18.95 13.43 -2.79
CA PHE A 78 -18.09 14.03 -1.76
C PHE A 78 -18.14 15.56 -1.90
N ALA A 79 -18.51 16.25 -0.82
CA ALA A 79 -18.62 17.71 -0.79
C ALA A 79 -19.52 18.29 -1.91
N GLY A 80 -20.59 17.58 -2.29
CA GLY A 80 -21.50 17.97 -3.38
C GLY A 80 -20.95 17.74 -4.79
N CYS A 81 -19.79 17.09 -4.90
CA CYS A 81 -19.14 16.73 -6.16
C CYS A 81 -19.23 15.22 -6.39
N GLU A 82 -19.45 14.82 -7.64
CA GLU A 82 -19.40 13.41 -8.03
C GLU A 82 -17.96 12.96 -8.28
N VAL A 83 -17.62 11.77 -7.77
CA VAL A 83 -16.33 11.12 -8.00
C VAL A 83 -16.56 9.69 -8.47
N THR A 84 -15.82 9.26 -9.48
CA THR A 84 -15.87 7.87 -9.93
C THR A 84 -15.09 7.02 -8.96
N PHE A 85 -15.63 5.86 -8.58
CA PHE A 85 -14.93 4.80 -7.88
C PHE A 85 -15.03 3.52 -8.71
N SER A 86 -13.93 2.80 -8.83
CA SER A 86 -13.95 1.46 -9.39
C SER A 86 -12.99 0.52 -8.68
N ALA A 87 -13.38 -0.74 -8.62
CA ALA A 87 -12.54 -1.82 -8.11
C ALA A 87 -12.62 -3.00 -9.07
N ARG A 88 -11.47 -3.52 -9.51
CA ARG A 88 -11.43 -4.71 -10.36
C ARG A 88 -10.52 -5.78 -9.79
N ARG A 89 -10.99 -7.01 -9.94
CA ARG A 89 -10.25 -8.22 -9.54
C ARG A 89 -10.09 -9.16 -10.73
N ARG A 90 -8.87 -9.64 -10.96
CA ARG A 90 -8.53 -10.63 -11.99
C ARG A 90 -7.60 -11.69 -11.41
N ILE A 91 -7.68 -12.90 -11.96
CA ILE A 91 -6.66 -13.91 -11.66
C ILE A 91 -5.35 -13.44 -12.30
N ALA A 92 -4.27 -13.41 -11.53
CA ALA A 92 -2.96 -13.03 -12.04
C ALA A 92 -2.25 -14.27 -12.63
N PRO A 93 -1.75 -14.20 -13.88
CA PRO A 93 -1.01 -15.29 -14.49
C PRO A 93 0.24 -15.71 -13.71
N ASP A 94 0.65 -16.97 -13.90
CA ASP A 94 1.89 -17.48 -13.35
C ASP A 94 3.11 -16.69 -13.85
N GLY A 95 4.05 -16.41 -12.94
CA GLY A 95 5.24 -15.60 -13.24
C GLY A 95 5.00 -14.10 -13.45
N LEU A 96 3.76 -13.60 -13.44
CA LEU A 96 3.50 -12.15 -13.46
C LEU A 96 3.86 -11.55 -12.09
N ASP A 97 4.78 -10.60 -12.09
CA ASP A 97 5.16 -9.81 -10.92
C ASP A 97 4.47 -8.43 -10.95
N LEU A 98 4.45 -7.77 -9.79
CA LEU A 98 3.77 -6.49 -9.62
C LEU A 98 4.27 -5.41 -10.60
N PRO A 99 5.59 -5.19 -10.80
CA PRO A 99 6.08 -4.20 -11.78
C PRO A 99 5.57 -4.45 -13.20
N LYS A 100 5.66 -5.69 -13.72
CA LYS A 100 5.18 -6.01 -15.07
C LYS A 100 3.67 -5.86 -15.20
N ALA A 101 2.92 -6.23 -14.15
CA ALA A 101 1.47 -6.06 -14.12
C ALA A 101 1.09 -4.56 -14.16
N VAL A 102 1.82 -3.71 -13.42
CA VAL A 102 1.66 -2.26 -13.45
C VAL A 102 1.98 -1.68 -14.82
N ASP A 103 3.08 -2.11 -15.46
CA ASP A 103 3.44 -1.64 -16.81
C ASP A 103 2.34 -1.98 -17.84
N LEU A 104 1.79 -3.20 -17.75
CA LEU A 104 0.65 -3.61 -18.59
C LEU A 104 -0.59 -2.77 -18.30
N TYR A 105 -0.88 -2.49 -17.02
CA TYR A 105 -2.00 -1.64 -16.63
C TYR A 105 -1.85 -0.20 -17.15
N VAL A 106 -0.67 0.40 -17.00
CA VAL A 106 -0.38 1.75 -17.53
C VAL A 106 -0.49 1.80 -19.04
N LYS A 107 -0.08 0.73 -19.75
CA LYS A 107 -0.29 0.61 -21.19
C LYS A 107 -1.78 0.61 -21.53
N ASN A 108 -2.58 -0.22 -20.85
CA ASN A 108 -4.02 -0.28 -21.07
C ASN A 108 -4.70 1.06 -20.75
N LEU A 109 -4.25 1.78 -19.70
CA LEU A 109 -4.76 3.11 -19.40
C LEU A 109 -4.52 4.11 -20.53
N ARG A 110 -3.36 4.06 -21.19
CA ARG A 110 -3.07 4.90 -22.37
C ARG A 110 -3.93 4.54 -23.58
N ASP A 111 -4.29 3.27 -23.72
CA ASP A 111 -5.17 2.81 -24.80
C ASP A 111 -6.62 3.30 -24.57
N VAL A 112 -7.06 3.39 -23.31
CA VAL A 112 -8.40 3.86 -22.93
C VAL A 112 -8.48 5.38 -22.92
N HIS A 113 -7.44 6.04 -22.41
CA HIS A 113 -7.39 7.49 -22.24
C HIS A 113 -6.33 8.09 -23.15
N ALA A 114 -6.76 8.60 -24.30
CA ALA A 114 -5.89 9.33 -25.22
C ALA A 114 -5.19 10.48 -24.49
N GLU A 115 -3.92 10.71 -24.81
CA GLU A 115 -3.10 11.78 -24.21
C GLU A 115 -2.93 11.68 -22.68
N MET A 116 -3.15 10.48 -22.09
CA MET A 116 -2.91 10.25 -20.68
C MET A 116 -1.43 10.45 -20.31
N THR A 117 -1.21 11.24 -19.27
CA THR A 117 0.10 11.49 -18.67
C THR A 117 0.16 10.87 -17.29
N LEU A 118 1.13 9.98 -17.06
CA LEU A 118 1.43 9.46 -15.74
C LEU A 118 2.21 10.55 -14.96
N VAL A 119 1.65 10.99 -13.84
CA VAL A 119 2.20 12.07 -13.00
C VAL A 119 3.09 11.50 -11.90
N ARG A 120 2.65 10.42 -11.26
CA ARG A 120 3.36 9.81 -10.15
C ARG A 120 3.17 8.30 -10.14
N GLN A 121 4.22 7.60 -9.74
CA GLN A 121 4.22 6.18 -9.41
C GLN A 121 4.94 6.01 -8.08
N ALA A 122 4.31 5.33 -7.10
CA ALA A 122 4.87 5.16 -5.77
C ALA A 122 4.53 3.79 -5.18
N GLN A 123 5.52 3.13 -4.58
CA GLN A 123 5.29 1.91 -3.81
C GLN A 123 4.48 2.21 -2.55
N CYS A 124 3.56 1.31 -2.22
CA CYS A 124 2.72 1.38 -1.02
C CYS A 124 2.27 -0.02 -0.58
N LEU A 125 1.38 -0.09 0.40
CA LEU A 125 0.70 -1.31 0.81
C LEU A 125 -0.80 -1.17 0.57
N LEU A 126 -1.44 -2.25 0.15
CA LEU A 126 -2.89 -2.38 0.08
C LEU A 126 -3.28 -3.67 0.80
N ALA A 127 -4.09 -3.57 1.86
CA ALA A 127 -4.43 -4.74 2.70
C ALA A 127 -3.19 -5.51 3.20
N GLY A 128 -2.08 -4.79 3.45
CA GLY A 128 -0.79 -5.37 3.87
C GLY A 128 0.05 -5.98 2.74
N HIS A 129 -0.46 -6.07 1.51
CA HIS A 129 0.28 -6.58 0.34
C HIS A 129 1.08 -5.47 -0.35
N PRO A 130 2.25 -5.78 -0.93
CA PRO A 130 2.97 -4.85 -1.80
C PRO A 130 2.08 -4.34 -2.94
N ALA A 131 2.05 -3.02 -3.09
CA ALA A 131 1.19 -2.34 -4.03
C ALA A 131 1.92 -1.17 -4.72
N MET A 132 1.32 -0.68 -5.80
CA MET A 132 1.76 0.49 -6.54
C MET A 132 0.62 1.49 -6.68
N ALA A 133 0.83 2.70 -6.18
CA ALA A 133 -0.05 3.83 -6.40
C ALA A 133 0.38 4.58 -7.68
N LEU A 134 -0.59 4.89 -8.53
CA LEU A 134 -0.42 5.59 -9.79
C LEU A 134 -1.33 6.82 -9.78
N ASP A 135 -0.76 8.00 -10.01
CA ASP A 135 -1.50 9.23 -10.29
C ASP A 135 -1.30 9.60 -11.76
N TYR A 136 -2.39 9.90 -12.47
CA TYR A 136 -2.34 10.22 -13.89
C TYR A 136 -3.39 11.26 -14.26
N LEU A 137 -3.11 11.99 -15.32
CA LEU A 137 -3.99 13.03 -15.86
C LEU A 137 -4.38 12.67 -17.28
N PHE A 138 -5.64 12.91 -17.65
CA PHE A 138 -6.12 12.70 -19.02
C PHE A 138 -7.24 13.68 -19.37
N PRO A 139 -7.41 14.03 -20.65
CA PRO A 139 -8.56 14.81 -21.11
C PRO A 139 -9.84 13.96 -21.12
N ASP A 140 -10.96 14.59 -20.74
CA ASP A 140 -12.31 14.03 -20.82
C ASP A 140 -13.24 15.11 -21.39
N GLY A 141 -13.42 15.06 -22.71
CA GLY A 141 -14.06 16.15 -23.46
C GLY A 141 -13.28 17.46 -23.34
N ARG A 142 -13.86 18.47 -22.70
CA ARG A 142 -13.21 19.77 -22.43
C ARG A 142 -12.56 19.85 -21.05
N ALA A 143 -12.83 18.89 -20.17
CA ALA A 143 -12.31 18.86 -18.82
C ALA A 143 -11.01 18.05 -18.77
N ARG A 144 -10.20 18.30 -17.74
CA ARG A 144 -9.06 17.45 -17.39
C ARG A 144 -9.46 16.62 -16.19
N ARG A 145 -9.15 15.32 -16.20
CA ARG A 145 -9.40 14.41 -15.08
C ARG A 145 -8.10 14.02 -14.43
N HIS A 146 -8.15 13.84 -13.11
CA HIS A 146 -7.11 13.19 -12.33
C HIS A 146 -7.61 11.80 -11.94
N GLY A 147 -6.89 10.78 -12.41
CA GLY A 147 -7.08 9.41 -11.99
C GLY A 147 -6.05 9.03 -10.94
N ARG A 148 -6.49 8.31 -9.91
CA ARG A 148 -5.62 7.62 -8.98
C ARG A 148 -5.99 6.15 -8.91
N THR A 149 -5.02 5.27 -9.08
CA THR A 149 -5.20 3.82 -8.95
C THR A 149 -4.17 3.26 -7.98
N VAL A 150 -4.60 2.37 -7.08
CA VAL A 150 -3.71 1.51 -6.29
C VAL A 150 -3.87 0.08 -6.79
N CYS A 151 -2.77 -0.50 -7.26
CA CYS A 151 -2.71 -1.85 -7.78
C CYS A 151 -1.93 -2.77 -6.84
N ALA A 152 -2.44 -3.95 -6.57
CA ALA A 152 -1.77 -4.94 -5.72
C ALA A 152 -1.90 -6.35 -6.26
N MET A 153 -0.92 -7.18 -5.91
CA MET A 153 -0.96 -8.63 -6.09
C MET A 153 -1.30 -9.26 -4.75
N ILE A 154 -2.54 -9.74 -4.61
CA ILE A 154 -3.08 -10.30 -3.36
C ILE A 154 -3.10 -11.82 -3.46
N THR A 155 -2.64 -12.50 -2.42
CA THR A 155 -2.72 -13.96 -2.30
C THR A 155 -3.99 -14.37 -1.57
N SER A 156 -4.65 -15.43 -2.04
CA SER A 156 -5.76 -16.06 -1.30
C SER A 156 -5.25 -16.83 -0.07
N ASP A 157 -6.11 -17.07 0.91
CA ASP A 157 -5.79 -17.75 2.18
C ASP A 157 -5.04 -19.07 2.04
N GLU A 158 -5.35 -19.85 1.00
CA GLU A 158 -4.67 -21.13 0.75
C GLU A 158 -3.33 -20.99 0.00
N GLY A 159 -2.89 -19.77 -0.34
CA GLY A 159 -1.70 -19.51 -1.15
C GLY A 159 -1.77 -20.00 -2.60
N GLN A 160 -2.87 -20.65 -2.99
CA GLN A 160 -3.01 -21.33 -4.27
C GLN A 160 -3.28 -20.39 -5.45
N SER A 161 -3.81 -19.18 -5.21
CA SER A 161 -4.08 -18.24 -6.30
C SER A 161 -3.60 -16.83 -6.00
N ARG A 162 -2.99 -16.21 -7.01
CA ARG A 162 -2.62 -14.79 -7.00
C ARG A 162 -3.67 -14.02 -7.76
N GLN A 163 -4.13 -12.93 -7.15
CA GLN A 163 -5.15 -12.06 -7.72
C GLN A 163 -4.55 -10.68 -7.94
N TRP A 164 -4.79 -10.12 -9.11
CA TRP A 164 -4.61 -8.71 -9.38
C TRP A 164 -5.84 -7.97 -8.84
N LEU A 165 -5.62 -7.05 -7.90
CA LEU A 165 -6.63 -6.10 -7.44
C LEU A 165 -6.19 -4.69 -7.83
N GLU A 166 -7.07 -3.97 -8.51
CA GLU A 166 -6.93 -2.53 -8.73
C GLU A 166 -8.12 -1.82 -8.11
N VAL A 167 -7.85 -0.75 -7.36
CA VAL A 167 -8.88 0.15 -6.86
C VAL A 167 -8.54 1.55 -7.30
N SER A 168 -9.48 2.22 -7.95
CA SER A 168 -9.23 3.51 -8.59
C SER A 168 -10.33 4.51 -8.35
N THR A 169 -9.97 5.77 -8.47
CA THR A 169 -10.88 6.90 -8.48
C THR A 169 -10.51 7.89 -9.56
N GLN A 170 -11.51 8.60 -10.09
CA GLN A 170 -11.32 9.68 -11.04
C GLN A 170 -12.09 10.92 -10.59
N ILE A 171 -11.43 12.07 -10.62
CA ILE A 171 -11.98 13.36 -10.21
C ILE A 171 -11.70 14.46 -11.24
N ASP A 172 -12.49 15.52 -11.18
CA ASP A 172 -12.12 16.81 -11.78
C ASP A 172 -11.29 17.63 -10.76
N PRO A 173 -9.98 17.80 -10.97
CA PRO A 173 -9.13 18.52 -10.04
C PRO A 173 -9.40 20.04 -10.01
N SER A 174 -10.21 20.57 -10.94
CA SER A 174 -10.62 21.99 -10.90
C SER A 174 -11.71 22.27 -9.86
N GLN A 175 -12.38 21.24 -9.34
CA GLN A 175 -13.41 21.37 -8.34
C GLN A 175 -12.79 21.49 -6.94
N ALA A 176 -12.89 22.67 -6.34
CA ALA A 176 -12.29 22.97 -5.03
C ALA A 176 -12.78 22.01 -3.91
N GLY A 177 -14.02 21.53 -3.99
CA GLY A 177 -14.58 20.56 -3.03
C GLY A 177 -13.86 19.20 -3.01
N LEU A 178 -13.07 18.88 -4.04
CA LEU A 178 -12.35 17.62 -4.17
C LEU A 178 -10.87 17.70 -3.77
N ALA A 179 -10.41 18.84 -3.22
CA ALA A 179 -9.01 19.03 -2.84
C ALA A 179 -8.48 17.94 -1.88
N ASP A 180 -9.32 17.49 -0.96
CA ASP A 180 -8.96 16.46 0.03
C ASP A 180 -9.34 15.04 -0.40
N TRP A 181 -9.97 14.85 -1.57
CA TRP A 181 -10.52 13.56 -1.96
C TRP A 181 -9.47 12.46 -2.00
N LEU A 182 -8.30 12.70 -2.58
CA LEU A 182 -7.25 11.68 -2.69
C LEU A 182 -6.73 11.24 -1.31
N ILE A 183 -6.71 12.13 -0.33
CA ILE A 183 -6.37 11.80 1.07
C ILE A 183 -7.43 10.90 1.68
N LYS A 184 -8.71 11.20 1.45
CA LYS A 184 -9.84 10.37 1.92
C LYS A 184 -9.87 9.01 1.24
N PHE A 185 -9.58 8.96 -0.06
CA PHE A 185 -9.47 7.72 -0.82
C PHE A 185 -8.38 6.82 -0.24
N ASP A 186 -7.18 7.36 0.02
CA ASP A 186 -6.09 6.60 0.64
C ASP A 186 -6.46 6.09 2.05
N ALA A 187 -7.11 6.94 2.86
CA ALA A 187 -7.57 6.55 4.19
C ALA A 187 -8.63 5.43 4.13
N MET A 188 -9.51 5.47 3.15
CA MET A 188 -10.49 4.41 2.90
C MET A 188 -9.82 3.09 2.54
N LEU A 189 -8.79 3.10 1.67
CA LEU A 189 -8.05 1.89 1.32
C LEU A 189 -7.24 1.35 2.50
N ALA A 190 -6.66 2.22 3.32
CA ALA A 190 -5.95 1.83 4.54
C ALA A 190 -6.89 1.22 5.61
N GLY A 191 -8.17 1.59 5.59
CA GLY A 191 -9.20 1.06 6.48
C GLY A 191 -9.86 -0.24 6.03
N MET A 192 -9.34 -0.91 4.99
CA MET A 192 -9.86 -2.21 4.55
C MET A 192 -9.73 -3.26 5.67
N THR A 193 -10.76 -4.10 5.80
CA THR A 193 -10.81 -5.19 6.78
C THR A 193 -11.15 -6.51 6.08
N ALA A 194 -10.59 -7.61 6.56
CA ALA A 194 -11.08 -8.95 6.26
C ALA A 194 -12.16 -9.35 7.29
N HIS A 195 -13.10 -10.20 6.89
CA HIS A 195 -14.18 -10.73 7.73
C HIS A 195 -14.13 -12.24 7.78
#